data_AF-A0A6A0H5S8-F1
#
_entry.id   AF-A0A6A0H5S8-F1
#
_cell.length_a   1.000
_cell.length_b   1.000
_cell.length_c   1.000
_cell.angle_alpha   90.00
_cell.angle_beta   90.00
_cell.angle_gamma   90.00
#
_symmetry.space_group_name_H-M   'P 1'
#
loop_
_entity.id
_entity.type
_entity.pdbx_description
1 polymer ?
#
loop_
_entity_poly.entity_id
_entity_poly.type
_entity_poly.pdbx_seq_one_letter_code
_entity_poly.pdbx_strand_id
1 'polypeptide(L)' 'MLNCNALVHELNNRCWKVCSGTGKLSTKLDSRLETCLSNCVDRFIDTSNFMANRITSLAAQSASSDGQSSWD' A
#
# COMPACT_ATOMS: atom_id res chain seq x y z
N MET A 1 -8.24 -7.01 -14.22
CA MET A 1 -7.78 -8.12 -13.36
C MET A 1 -6.48 -7.71 -12.71
N LEU A 2 -6.42 -7.60 -11.38
CA LEU A 2 -5.18 -7.31 -10.67
C LEU A 2 -4.22 -8.48 -10.86
N ASN A 3 -3.01 -8.21 -11.36
CA ASN A 3 -1.96 -9.21 -11.45
C ASN A 3 -1.35 -9.44 -10.05
N CYS A 4 -1.81 -10.47 -9.36
CA CYS A 4 -1.34 -10.83 -8.02
C CYS A 4 0.18 -11.09 -7.98
N ASN A 5 0.75 -11.71 -9.03
CA ASN A 5 2.18 -11.99 -9.08
C ASN A 5 3.02 -10.71 -9.10
N ALA A 6 2.62 -9.70 -9.88
CA ALA A 6 3.31 -8.41 -9.91
C ALA A 6 3.26 -7.71 -8.54
N LEU A 7 2.10 -7.74 -7.87
CA LEU A 7 1.94 -7.16 -6.53
C LEU A 7 2.85 -7.86 -5.51
N VAL A 8 2.92 -9.20 -5.54
CA VAL A 8 3.82 -9.96 -4.67
C VAL A 8 5.28 -9.58 -4.89
N HIS A 9 5.71 -9.43 -6.14
CA HIS A 9 7.08 -9.00 -6.45
C HIS A 9 7.36 -7.56 -5.96
N GLU A 10 6.40 -6.64 -6.10
CA GLU A 10 6.53 -5.28 -5.59
C GLU A 10 6.64 -5.26 -4.06
N LEU A 11 5.72 -5.94 -3.36
CA LEU A 11 5.71 -6.05 -1.91
C LEU A 11 7.02 -6.65 -1.40
N ASN A 12 7.50 -7.72 -2.04
CA ASN A 12 8.76 -8.36 -1.66
C ASN A 12 9.94 -7.39 -1.79
N ASN A 13 10.08 -6.72 -2.94
CA ASN A 13 11.17 -5.77 -3.17
C ASN A 13 11.12 -4.57 -2.22
N ARG A 14 9.92 -4.06 -1.95
CA ARG A 14 9.72 -2.92 -1.06
C ARG A 14 10.01 -3.28 0.39
N CYS A 15 9.40 -4.35 0.88
CA CYS A 15 9.58 -4.76 2.28
C CYS A 15 10.98 -5.28 2.56
N TRP A 16 11.65 -5.88 1.56
CA TRP A 16 13.06 -6.20 1.69
C TRP A 16 13.93 -4.96 1.90
N LYS A 17 13.70 -3.89 1.13
CA LYS A 17 14.45 -2.62 1.31
C LYS A 17 14.24 -2.01 2.69
N VAL A 18 13.04 -2.14 3.25
CA VAL A 18 12.70 -1.62 4.59
C VAL A 18 13.31 -2.50 5.71
N CYS A 19 13.25 -3.83 5.56
CA CYS A 19 13.51 -4.76 6.65
C CYS A 19 14.89 -5.44 6.62
N SER A 20 15.61 -5.45 5.51
CA SER A 20 16.86 -6.22 5.38
C SER A 20 17.94 -5.90 6.43
N GLY A 21 17.90 -4.71 7.05
CA GLY A 21 18.81 -4.34 8.16
C GLY A 21 18.27 -4.60 9.58
N THR A 22 17.04 -5.10 9.74
CA THR A 22 16.40 -5.25 11.07
C THR A 22 16.73 -6.56 11.78
N GLY A 23 17.37 -7.50 11.08
CA GLY A 23 17.73 -8.81 11.58
C GLY A 23 18.89 -9.44 10.80
N LYS A 24 19.18 -10.69 11.09
CA LYS A 24 20.23 -11.50 10.46
C LYS A 24 19.61 -12.56 9.57
N LEU A 25 20.28 -12.80 8.45
CA LEU A 25 20.00 -13.93 7.58
C LEU A 25 20.91 -15.08 8.01
N SER A 26 20.30 -16.23 8.34
CA SER A 26 21.01 -17.48 8.57
C SER A 26 20.30 -18.58 7.79
N THR A 27 20.22 -19.80 8.31
CA THR A 27 19.39 -20.87 7.72
C THR A 27 17.90 -20.56 7.74
N LYS A 28 17.49 -19.55 8.51
CA LYS A 28 16.14 -18.98 8.57
C LYS A 28 16.21 -17.48 8.85
N LEU A 29 15.09 -16.79 8.62
CA LEU A 29 14.92 -15.42 9.08
C LEU A 29 14.87 -15.43 10.62
N ASP A 30 15.48 -14.44 11.25
CA ASP A 30 15.26 -14.24 12.69
C ASP A 30 13.89 -13.60 12.96
N SER A 31 13.42 -13.69 14.21
CA SER A 31 12.10 -13.20 14.59
C SER A 31 11.90 -11.70 14.37
N ARG A 32 12.98 -10.89 14.39
CA ARG A 32 12.89 -9.45 14.14
C ARG A 32 12.66 -9.18 12.65
N LEU A 33 13.34 -9.90 11.79
CA LEU A 33 13.16 -9.81 10.35
C LEU A 33 11.78 -10.32 9.92
N GLU A 34 11.32 -11.44 10.47
CA GLU A 34 9.97 -11.97 10.23
C GLU A 34 8.88 -10.95 10.65
N THR A 35 9.01 -10.41 11.86
CA THR A 35 8.07 -9.40 12.38
C THR A 35 8.09 -8.12 11.52
N CYS A 36 9.26 -7.67 11.08
CA CYS A 36 9.36 -6.50 10.21
C CYS A 36 8.65 -6.75 8.87
N LEU A 37 8.89 -7.90 8.24
CA LEU A 37 8.31 -8.22 6.94
C LEU A 37 6.78 -8.30 7.00
N SER A 38 6.23 -8.95 8.04
CA SER A 38 4.76 -9.02 8.24
C SER A 38 4.17 -7.62 8.39
N ASN A 39 4.70 -6.82 9.32
CA ASN A 39 4.22 -5.46 9.55
C ASN A 39 4.38 -4.55 8.32
N CYS A 40 5.44 -4.73 7.54
CA CYS A 40 5.66 -3.95 6.33
C CYS A 40 4.58 -4.21 5.28
N VAL A 41 4.24 -5.49 5.04
CA VAL A 41 3.21 -5.87 4.08
C VAL A 41 1.85 -5.33 4.51
N ASP A 42 1.46 -5.55 5.78
CA ASP A 42 0.18 -5.08 6.32
C ASP A 42 0.06 -3.55 6.20
N ARG A 43 1.08 -2.82 6.65
CA ARG A 43 1.10 -1.35 6.58
C ARG A 43 1.07 -0.81 5.15
N PHE A 44 1.73 -1.48 4.22
CA PHE A 44 1.74 -1.04 2.83
C PHE A 44 0.36 -1.22 2.19
N ILE A 45 -0.30 -2.34 2.44
CA ILE A 45 -1.66 -2.61 1.95
C ILE A 45 -2.64 -1.61 2.56
N ASP A 46 -2.59 -1.41 3.88
CA ASP A 46 -3.44 -0.45 4.59
C ASP A 46 -3.30 0.97 4.03
N THR A 47 -2.05 1.43 3.86
CA THR A 47 -1.77 2.77 3.31
C THR A 47 -2.24 2.89 1.87
N SER A 48 -2.01 1.86 1.04
CA SER A 48 -2.43 1.85 -0.36
C SER A 48 -3.96 1.92 -0.48
N ASN A 49 -4.67 1.15 0.34
CA ASN A 49 -6.13 1.16 0.40
C ASN A 49 -6.66 2.51 0.91
N PHE A 50 -6.04 3.07 1.95
CA PHE A 50 -6.40 4.39 2.47
C PHE A 50 -6.29 5.47 1.37
N MET A 51 -5.17 5.49 0.65
CA MET A 51 -4.95 6.45 -0.44
C MET A 51 -5.93 6.24 -1.59
N ALA A 52 -6.15 4.99 -2.02
CA ALA A 52 -7.11 4.66 -3.07
C ALA A 52 -8.53 5.10 -2.70
N ASN A 53 -8.98 4.77 -1.49
CA ASN A 53 -10.29 5.17 -0.97
C ASN A 53 -10.45 6.69 -0.94
N ARG A 54 -9.40 7.42 -0.55
CA ARG A 54 -9.42 8.89 -0.54
C ARG A 54 -9.56 9.46 -1.95
N ILE A 55 -8.83 8.90 -2.92
CA ILE A 55 -8.92 9.32 -4.33
C ILE A 55 -10.32 9.07 -4.88
N THR A 56 -10.90 7.88 -4.65
CA THR A 56 -12.28 7.56 -5.07
C THR A 56 -13.29 8.50 -4.42
N SER A 57 -13.14 8.79 -3.13
CA SER A 57 -14.00 9.74 -2.41
C SER A 57 -13.93 11.15 -3.00
N LEU A 58 -12.74 11.61 -3.39
CA LEU A 58 -12.56 12.91 -4.03
C LEU A 58 -13.19 12.95 -5.43
N ALA A 59 -12.98 11.90 -6.24
CA ALA A 59 -13.58 11.80 -7.57
C ALA A 59 -15.12 11.80 -7.52
N ALA A 60 -15.71 11.11 -6.53
CA ALA A 60 -17.15 11.12 -6.30
C ALA A 60 -17.68 12.50 -5.87
N GLN A 61 -16.92 13.23 -5.04
CA GLN A 61 -17.29 14.59 -4.64
C GLN A 61 -17.27 15.57 -5.83
N SER A 62 -16.26 15.49 -6.70
CA SER A 62 -16.17 16.35 -7.89
C SER A 62 -17.30 16.11 -8.90
N ALA A 63 -17.85 14.90 -8.97
CA ALA A 63 -19.00 14.59 -9.82
C ALA A 63 -20.33 15.19 -9.29
N SER A 64 -20.37 15.63 -8.02
CA SER A 64 -21.54 16.28 -7.42
C SER A 64 -21.56 17.81 -7.57
N SER A 65 -20.46 18.41 -8.05
CA SER A 65 -20.31 19.87 -8.19
C SER A 65 -20.52 20.43 -9.60
N ASP A 66 -20.67 19.60 -10.65
CA ASP A 66 -20.95 20.04 -12.04
C ASP A 66 -22.47 20.26 -12.29
N GLY A 67 -23.17 20.84 -11.30
CA GLY A 67 -24.63 21.03 -11.30
C GLY A 67 -25.11 22.44 -10.99
N GLN A 68 -24.27 23.48 -11.05
CA GLN A 68 -24.74 24.87 -10.95
C GLN A 68 -24.00 25.77 -11.95
N SER A 69 -24.49 25.79 -13.20
CA SER A 69 -24.38 26.99 -14.02
C SER A 69 -25.53 27.92 -13.65
N SER A 70 -25.28 28.89 -12.78
CA SER A 70 -26.14 30.05 -12.60
C SER A 70 -25.19 31.23 -12.46
N TRP A 71 -24.87 31.81 -13.61
CA TRP A 71 -24.45 33.20 -13.66
C TRP A 71 -25.73 34.03 -13.48
N ASP A 72 -26.20 34.08 -12.24
CA ASP A 72 -27.07 35.12 -11.69
C ASP A 72 -26.25 35.94 -10.67
#